data_AF-A0A3D3PKY0-F1
#
_entry.id   AF-A0A3D3PKY0-F1
#
_cell.length_a   1.000
_cell.length_b   1.000
_cell.length_c   1.000
_cell.angle_alpha   90.00
_cell.angle_beta   90.00
_cell.angle_gamma   90.00
#
_symmetry.space_group_name_H-M   'P 1'
#
loop_
_entity.id
_entity.type
_entity.pdbx_description
1 polymer ?
#
loop_
_entity_poly.entity_id
_entity_poly.type
_entity_poly.pdbx_seq_one_letter_code
_entity_poly.pdbx_strand_id
1 'polypeptide(L)'
;ESRLNGVLIDRYADGENASYPTLCKGRFDVGGENYYAIEEPTSLNTLELLPQLLAMGVRAIKIEGRQRSPAYVAQVTRVWREALDQCCDKQQRYSVKPEWMNELNKVAEGQQHTLGAYHRSWK
;
A
#
# COMPACT_ATOMS: atom_id res chain seq x y z
N GLU A 1 11.53 -11.66 14.94
CA GLU A 1 10.25 -11.72 15.68
C GLU A 1 9.87 -10.37 16.28
N SER A 2 8.56 -10.11 16.40
CA SER A 2 7.97 -8.93 17.03
C SER A 2 7.03 -9.35 18.18
N ARG A 3 7.04 -8.56 19.26
CA ARG A 3 6.22 -8.80 20.45
C ARG A 3 5.50 -7.55 20.91
N LEU A 4 4.26 -7.72 21.41
CA LEU A 4 3.48 -6.68 22.07
C LEU A 4 3.23 -7.11 23.52
N ASN A 5 3.77 -6.36 24.49
CA ASN A 5 3.68 -6.70 25.92
C ASN A 5 4.10 -8.15 26.24
N GLY A 6 5.18 -8.62 25.60
CA GLY A 6 5.69 -9.99 25.78
C GLY A 6 4.99 -11.07 24.96
N VAL A 7 3.83 -10.78 24.37
CA VAL A 7 3.10 -11.71 23.50
C VAL A 7 3.70 -11.69 22.09
N LEU A 8 4.03 -12.87 21.54
CA LEU A 8 4.51 -13.01 20.16
C LEU A 8 3.39 -12.66 19.17
N ILE A 9 3.65 -11.70 18.28
CA ILE A 9 2.69 -11.28 17.23
C ILE A 9 3.17 -11.62 15.82
N ASP A 10 4.48 -11.73 15.59
CA ASP A 10 5.01 -12.14 14.30
C ASP A 10 6.42 -12.74 14.44
N ARG A 11 6.79 -13.69 13.56
CA ARG A 11 8.11 -14.35 13.58
C ARG A 11 9.09 -13.83 12.53
N TYR A 12 8.94 -14.00 11.23
CA TYR A 12 9.87 -13.62 10.14
C TYR A 12 11.30 -14.20 10.14
N ALA A 13 11.77 -14.52 8.94
CA ALA A 13 13.10 -15.05 8.67
C ALA A 13 14.14 -13.92 8.57
N ASP A 14 15.42 -14.29 8.61
CA ASP A 14 16.52 -13.34 8.38
C ASP A 14 16.42 -12.76 6.96
N GLY A 15 16.43 -11.43 6.86
CA GLY A 15 16.31 -10.70 5.59
C GLY A 15 14.87 -10.51 5.07
N GLU A 16 13.85 -11.04 5.76
CA GLU A 16 12.45 -10.73 5.47
C GLU A 16 12.11 -9.31 5.95
N ASN A 17 11.39 -8.54 5.12
CA ASN A 17 10.92 -7.21 5.51
C ASN A 17 9.87 -7.34 6.62
N ALA A 18 10.24 -6.95 7.84
CA ALA A 18 9.32 -6.97 8.98
C ALA A 18 8.16 -5.98 8.78
N SER A 19 6.96 -6.39 9.20
CA SER A 19 5.77 -5.53 9.23
C SER A 19 5.84 -4.50 10.35
N TYR A 20 5.00 -3.46 10.28
CA TYR A 20 4.84 -2.58 11.42
C TYR A 20 4.29 -3.38 12.63
N PRO A 21 4.91 -3.34 13.82
CA PRO A 21 4.67 -4.29 14.92
C PRO A 21 3.34 -4.02 15.63
N THR A 22 2.26 -4.30 14.92
CA THR A 22 0.87 -4.11 15.32
C THR A 22 0.14 -5.43 15.21
N LEU A 23 -0.86 -5.63 16.08
CA LEU A 23 -1.59 -6.88 16.14
C LEU A 23 -2.25 -7.25 14.80
N CYS A 24 -2.82 -6.28 14.08
CA CYS A 24 -3.45 -6.53 12.79
C CYS A 24 -2.47 -6.98 11.69
N LYS A 25 -1.17 -6.73 11.84
CA LYS A 25 -0.14 -7.13 10.88
C LYS A 25 0.70 -8.33 11.34
N GLY A 26 0.22 -9.02 12.38
CA GLY A 26 0.79 -10.27 12.83
C GLY A 26 0.38 -11.46 11.96
N ARG A 27 1.13 -12.56 12.09
CA ARG A 27 0.74 -13.86 11.54
C ARG A 27 0.01 -14.68 12.59
N PHE A 28 -1.07 -15.31 12.17
CA PHE A 28 -1.95 -16.11 13.03
C PHE A 28 -2.07 -17.53 12.49
N ASP A 29 -2.18 -18.49 13.40
CA ASP A 29 -2.62 -19.85 13.05
C ASP A 29 -4.15 -19.84 12.90
N VAL A 30 -4.64 -20.10 11.69
CA VAL A 30 -6.06 -20.21 11.39
C VAL A 30 -6.27 -21.54 10.68
N GLY A 31 -6.81 -22.52 11.41
CA GLY A 31 -7.07 -23.85 10.85
C GLY A 31 -5.80 -24.62 10.45
N GLY A 32 -4.68 -24.39 11.14
CA GLY A 32 -3.39 -25.02 10.84
C GLY A 32 -2.55 -24.30 9.77
N GLU A 33 -3.05 -23.19 9.22
CA GLU A 33 -2.28 -22.32 8.31
C GLU A 33 -1.78 -21.09 9.06
N ASN A 34 -0.49 -20.77 8.91
CA ASN A 34 0.12 -19.58 9.51
C ASN A 34 0.29 -18.47 8.48
N TYR A 35 -0.51 -17.41 8.56
CA TYR A 35 -0.50 -16.31 7.59
C TYR A 35 -1.02 -14.99 8.19
N TYR A 36 -0.92 -13.89 7.43
CA TYR A 36 -1.48 -12.58 7.78
C TYR A 36 -3.01 -12.60 7.67
N ALA A 37 -3.67 -13.10 8.71
CA ALA A 37 -5.12 -13.30 8.71
C ALA A 37 -5.93 -12.00 8.66
N ILE A 38 -5.36 -10.89 9.14
CA ILE A 38 -6.05 -9.60 9.24
C ILE A 38 -5.54 -8.66 8.14
N GLU A 39 -4.27 -8.25 8.19
CA GLU A 39 -3.69 -7.27 7.28
C GLU A 39 -2.28 -7.69 6.85
N GLU A 40 -2.05 -7.81 5.54
CA GLU A 40 -0.70 -8.04 5.00
C GLU A 40 0.17 -6.77 5.11
N PRO A 41 1.50 -6.89 5.24
CA PRO A 41 2.42 -5.76 5.28
C PRO A 41 2.62 -5.15 3.89
N THR A 42 1.56 -4.59 3.32
CA THR A 42 1.54 -3.99 1.99
C THR A 42 1.05 -2.55 2.05
N SER A 43 1.30 -1.76 1.01
CA SER A 43 0.74 -0.43 0.84
C SER A 43 -0.34 -0.41 -0.23
N LEU A 44 -1.52 0.11 0.11
CA LEU A 44 -2.58 0.36 -0.86
C LEU A 44 -2.09 1.36 -1.91
N ASN A 45 -2.10 0.95 -3.17
CA ASN A 45 -1.72 1.81 -4.30
C ASN A 45 -2.67 1.57 -5.46
N THR A 46 -3.53 2.56 -5.75
CA THR A 46 -4.54 2.48 -6.81
C THR A 46 -4.23 3.37 -8.00
N LEU A 47 -2.95 3.69 -8.27
CA LEU A 47 -2.56 4.48 -9.44
C LEU A 47 -3.13 3.89 -10.74
N GLU A 48 -3.02 2.56 -10.91
CA GLU A 48 -3.54 1.85 -12.09
C GLU A 48 -5.05 2.00 -12.28
N LEU A 49 -5.79 2.25 -11.19
CA LEU A 49 -7.24 2.39 -11.21
C LEU A 49 -7.68 3.85 -11.44
N LEU A 50 -6.77 4.82 -11.52
CA LEU A 50 -7.12 6.24 -11.66
C LEU A 50 -8.11 6.53 -12.79
N PRO A 51 -7.95 6.00 -14.02
CA PRO A 51 -8.94 6.23 -15.09
C PRO A 51 -10.33 5.71 -14.74
N GLN A 52 -10.41 4.56 -14.08
CA GLN A 52 -11.67 3.93 -13.68
C GLN A 52 -12.33 4.71 -12.54
N LEU A 53 -11.54 5.12 -11.54
CA LEU A 53 -12.00 5.98 -10.44
C LEU A 53 -12.55 7.31 -10.96
N LEU A 54 -11.87 7.94 -11.93
CA LEU A 54 -12.32 9.17 -12.57
C LEU A 54 -13.65 8.95 -13.32
N ALA A 55 -13.76 7.86 -14.08
CA ALA A 55 -14.99 7.50 -14.81
C ALA A 55 -16.18 7.22 -13.87
N MET A 56 -15.93 6.65 -12.69
CA MET A 56 -16.94 6.45 -11.65
C MET A 56 -17.40 7.75 -10.96
N GLY A 57 -16.77 8.88 -11.27
CA GLY A 57 -17.14 10.16 -10.68
C GLY A 57 -16.43 10.49 -9.37
N VAL A 58 -15.35 9.77 -9.01
CA VAL A 58 -14.53 10.13 -7.84
C VAL A 58 -13.96 11.55 -8.03
N ARG A 59 -13.98 12.35 -6.95
CA ARG A 59 -13.53 13.76 -6.96
C ARG A 59 -12.39 14.06 -6.00
N ALA A 60 -12.10 13.15 -5.09
CA ALA A 60 -11.04 13.31 -4.10
C ALA A 60 -10.31 11.99 -3.88
N ILE A 61 -8.99 12.08 -3.76
CA ILE A 61 -8.13 10.99 -3.32
C ILE A 61 -7.55 11.39 -1.96
N LYS A 62 -7.67 10.49 -0.98
CA LYS A 62 -7.05 10.67 0.33
C LYS A 62 -5.73 9.90 0.37
N ILE A 63 -4.65 10.59 0.72
CA ILE A 63 -3.34 9.97 0.99
C ILE A 63 -3.14 9.94 2.51
N GLU A 64 -2.87 8.77 3.07
CA GLU A 64 -2.68 8.60 4.52
C GLU A 64 -1.21 8.86 4.92
N GLY A 65 -0.98 9.98 5.59
CA GLY A 65 0.36 10.41 6.04
C GLY A 65 0.56 10.38 7.55
N ARG A 66 -0.39 9.87 8.34
CA ARG A 66 -0.28 9.84 9.81
C ARG A 66 0.99 9.09 10.23
N GLN A 67 1.76 9.69 11.14
CA GLN A 67 3.03 9.14 11.63
C GLN A 67 4.08 8.89 10.53
N ARG A 68 3.97 9.57 9.38
CA ARG A 68 4.99 9.55 8.32
C ARG A 68 5.84 10.81 8.37
N SER A 69 7.07 10.71 7.87
CA SER A 69 7.98 11.85 7.81
C SER A 69 7.54 12.88 6.75
N PRO A 70 7.95 14.16 6.86
CA PRO A 70 7.71 15.14 5.81
C PRO A 70 8.22 14.70 4.43
N ALA A 71 9.37 14.01 4.38
CA ALA A 71 9.94 13.48 3.15
C ALA A 71 9.04 12.42 2.50
N TYR A 72 8.48 11.50 3.28
CA TYR A 72 7.50 10.52 2.80
C TYR A 72 6.29 11.21 2.17
N VAL A 73 5.71 12.18 2.89
CA VAL A 73 4.51 12.88 2.43
C VAL A 73 4.79 13.64 1.14
N ALA A 74 5.91 14.35 1.05
CA ALA A 74 6.32 15.08 -0.16
C ALA A 74 6.49 14.13 -1.37
N GLN A 75 7.16 12.99 -1.18
CA GLN A 75 7.39 12.01 -2.24
C GLN A 75 6.09 11.40 -2.76
N VAL A 76 5.22 10.92 -1.86
CA VAL A 76 3.95 10.29 -2.25
C VAL A 76 3.03 11.30 -2.91
N THR A 77 2.85 12.48 -2.31
CA THR A 77 1.98 13.53 -2.89
C THR A 77 2.46 14.01 -4.26
N ARG A 78 3.77 14.14 -4.49
CA ARG A 78 4.35 14.49 -5.79
C ARG A 78 3.98 13.47 -6.86
N VAL A 79 4.25 12.18 -6.61
CA VAL A 79 3.92 11.09 -7.56
C VAL A 79 2.43 11.07 -7.88
N TRP A 80 1.57 11.16 -6.85
CA TRP A 80 0.13 11.18 -7.05
C TRP A 80 -0.37 12.41 -7.81
N ARG A 81 0.24 13.58 -7.60
CA ARG A 81 -0.10 14.80 -8.36
C ARG A 81 0.24 14.62 -9.84
N GLU A 82 1.44 14.16 -10.15
CA GLU A 82 1.86 13.88 -11.54
C GLU A 82 0.92 12.87 -12.22
N ALA A 83 0.55 11.80 -11.52
CA ALA A 83 -0.38 10.79 -12.03
C ALA A 83 -1.79 11.34 -12.26
N LEU A 84 -2.31 12.14 -11.33
CA LEU A 84 -3.62 12.79 -11.47
C LEU A 84 -3.63 13.81 -12.61
N ASP A 85 -2.57 14.60 -12.77
CA ASP A 85 -2.44 15.56 -13.87
C ASP A 85 -2.49 14.86 -15.22
N GLN A 86 -1.72 13.78 -15.39
CA GLN A 86 -1.76 13.00 -16.61
C GLN A 86 -3.13 12.34 -16.83
N CYS A 87 -3.76 11.81 -15.78
CA CYS A 87 -5.07 11.16 -15.90
C CYS A 87 -6.18 12.13 -16.30
N CYS A 88 -6.07 13.40 -15.89
CA CYS A 88 -7.03 14.45 -16.25
C CYS A 88 -6.75 15.08 -17.62
N ASP A 89 -5.55 14.92 -18.17
CA ASP A 89 -5.18 15.43 -19.48
C ASP A 89 -5.83 14.59 -20.60
N LYS A 90 -6.88 15.14 -21.22
CA LYS A 90 -7.61 14.49 -22.32
C LYS A 90 -6.77 14.29 -23.58
N GLN A 91 -5.62 14.96 -23.71
CA GLN A 91 -4.72 14.83 -24.87
C GLN A 91 -3.78 13.63 -24.74
N GLN A 92 -3.66 13.02 -23.55
CA GLN A 92 -2.73 11.94 -23.28
C GLN A 92 -3.46 10.68 -22.82
N ARG A 93 -2.98 9.52 -23.25
CA ARG A 93 -3.41 8.24 -22.66
C ARG A 93 -2.70 8.06 -21.33
N TYR A 94 -3.48 7.90 -20.27
CA TYR A 94 -2.94 7.58 -18.95
C TYR A 94 -2.28 6.21 -18.95
N SER A 95 -1.08 6.14 -18.38
CA SER A 95 -0.41 4.89 -18.04
C SER A 95 0.48 5.12 -16.83
N VAL A 96 0.51 4.17 -15.89
CA VAL A 96 1.42 4.26 -14.75
C VAL A 96 2.86 4.24 -15.26
N LYS A 97 3.62 5.27 -14.89
CA LYS A 97 5.02 5.38 -15.29
C LYS A 97 5.94 4.58 -14.36
N PRO A 98 6.99 3.92 -14.87
CA PRO A 98 7.95 3.16 -14.05
C PRO A 98 8.59 3.99 -12.94
N GLU A 99 8.90 5.26 -13.20
CA GLU A 99 9.46 6.18 -12.22
C GLU A 99 8.53 6.41 -11.02
N TRP A 100 7.22 6.47 -11.24
CA TRP A 100 6.24 6.60 -10.16
C TRP A 100 6.25 5.37 -9.26
N MET A 101 6.23 4.18 -9.86
CA MET A 101 6.28 2.93 -9.10
C MET A 101 7.60 2.78 -8.35
N ASN A 102 8.74 3.13 -8.97
CA ASN A 102 10.03 3.10 -8.30
C ASN A 102 10.08 4.02 -7.07
N GLU A 103 9.51 5.22 -7.17
CA GLU A 103 9.41 6.13 -6.03
C GLU A 103 8.46 5.58 -4.96
N LEU A 104 7.30 5.03 -5.32
CA LEU A 104 6.36 4.49 -4.33
C LEU A 104 6.88 3.22 -3.65
N ASN A 105 7.59 2.35 -4.38
CA ASN A 105 8.20 1.13 -3.84
C ASN A 105 9.21 1.42 -2.71
N LYS A 106 9.96 2.53 -2.80
CA LYS A 106 10.93 2.95 -1.76
C LYS A 106 10.28 3.21 -0.40
N VAL A 107 8.99 3.52 -0.39
CA VAL A 107 8.24 3.92 0.81
C VAL A 107 7.06 2.98 1.10
N ALA A 108 6.88 1.94 0.29
CA ALA A 108 5.85 0.94 0.49
C ALA A 108 6.23 0.02 1.66
N GLU A 109 5.28 -0.19 2.56
CA GLU A 109 5.40 -1.23 3.58
C GLU A 109 5.60 -2.61 2.93
N GLY A 110 6.53 -3.39 3.48
CA GLY A 110 6.95 -4.67 2.91
C GLY A 110 7.58 -4.58 1.51
N GLN A 111 7.77 -3.37 0.96
CA GLN A 111 8.08 -3.11 -0.46
C GLN A 111 7.03 -3.71 -1.42
N GLN A 112 5.79 -3.81 -0.96
CA GLN A 112 4.71 -4.45 -1.70
C GLN A 112 3.51 -3.52 -1.82
N HIS A 113 2.83 -3.63 -2.96
CA HIS A 113 1.60 -2.90 -3.23
C HIS A 113 0.41 -3.85 -3.28
N THR A 114 -0.73 -3.38 -2.82
CA THR A 114 -2.01 -4.07 -2.96
C THR A 114 -3.04 -3.13 -3.56
N LEU A 115 -3.97 -3.69 -4.32
CA LEU A 115 -5.22 -3.01 -4.66
C LEU A 115 -6.27 -3.19 -3.55
N GLY A 116 -5.93 -3.90 -2.47
CA GLY A 116 -6.83 -4.17 -1.35
C GLY A 116 -8.11 -4.87 -1.79
N ALA A 117 -9.24 -4.31 -1.40
CA ALA A 117 -10.56 -4.83 -1.73
C ALA A 117 -10.87 -4.85 -3.25
N TYR A 118 -10.09 -4.16 -4.09
CA TYR A 118 -10.29 -4.16 -5.54
C TYR A 118 -9.66 -5.38 -6.25
N HIS A 119 -8.84 -6.18 -5.57
CA HIS A 119 -8.20 -7.39 -6.13
C HIS A 119 -8.56 -8.68 -5.40
N ARG A 120 -8.92 -8.63 -4.10
CA ARG A 120 -9.29 -9.83 -3.36
C ARG A 120 -10.75 -10.22 -3.60
N SER A 121 -10.98 -11.45 -4.08
CA SER A 121 -12.27 -12.12 -3.94
C SER A 121 -12.60 -12.22 -2.45
N TRP A 122 -13.83 -11.90 -2.05
CA TRP A 122 -14.31 -12.21 -0.71
C TRP A 122 -14.16 -13.73 -0.48
N LYS A 123 -13.46 -14.12 0.58
CA LYS A 123 -13.41 -15.50 1.07
C LYS A 123 -14.58 -15.73 2.03
#